data_AF-B1YHM8-F1
#
_entry.id   AF-B1YHM8-F1
#
_cell.length_a   1.000
_cell.length_b   1.000
_cell.length_c   1.000
_cell.angle_alpha   90.00
_cell.angle_beta   90.00
_cell.angle_gamma   90.00
#
_symmetry.space_group_name_H-M   'P 1'
#
loop_
_entity.id
_entity.type
_entity.pdbx_description
1 polymer ?
#
loop_
_entity_poly.entity_id
_entity_poly.type
_entity_poly.pdbx_seq_one_letter_code
_entity_poly.pdbx_strand_id
1 'polypeptide(L)'
;MIFSLSTCYDTVRASELEPELITVTREQLRQAVSVYDPLALKNPCLLHQLIDQEMVLACRQVEALGLSLEAAPVKLLVVSSFNPGAGFDAVEIDRMSHETLKRQLATNDVVFSRFIQQLFLHQTQPDILCQRLMTVLAGATAKKARIRAERLQTAWAILH
;
A
#
# COMPACT_ATOMS: atom_id res chain seq x y z
N MET A 1 2.11 2.75 17.82
CA MET A 1 1.99 1.41 17.20
C MET A 1 2.42 1.56 15.75
N ILE A 2 3.27 0.66 15.26
CA ILE A 2 3.73 0.64 13.86
C ILE A 2 2.51 0.43 12.94
N PHE A 3 2.39 1.22 11.88
CA PHE A 3 1.32 1.11 10.89
C PHE A 3 1.46 -0.20 10.10
N SER A 4 0.49 -1.12 10.24
CA SER A 4 0.42 -2.34 9.43
C SER A 4 -0.42 -2.08 8.18
N LEU A 5 0.19 -2.24 7.01
CA LEU A 5 -0.51 -2.19 5.73
C LEU A 5 -1.53 -3.33 5.64
N SER A 6 -1.21 -4.51 6.19
CA SER A 6 -2.13 -5.65 6.21
C SER A 6 -3.41 -5.34 7.01
N THR A 7 -3.29 -4.69 8.17
CA THR A 7 -4.45 -4.27 8.97
C THR A 7 -5.20 -3.11 8.33
N CYS A 8 -4.49 -2.16 7.71
CA CYS A 8 -5.10 -1.10 6.91
C CYS A 8 -5.94 -1.70 5.76
N TYR A 9 -5.38 -2.66 5.02
CA TYR A 9 -6.10 -3.39 3.97
C TYR A 9 -7.35 -4.08 4.51
N ASP A 10 -7.26 -4.80 5.63
CA ASP A 10 -8.42 -5.49 6.22
C ASP A 10 -9.52 -4.51 6.63
N THR A 11 -9.13 -3.32 7.12
CA THR A 11 -10.06 -2.25 7.50
C THR A 11 -10.73 -1.64 6.27
N VAL A 12 -9.96 -1.35 5.21
CA VAL A 12 -10.49 -0.84 3.93
C VAL A 12 -11.43 -1.85 3.29
N ARG A 13 -11.05 -3.13 3.24
CA ARG A 13 -11.89 -4.21 2.71
C ARG A 13 -13.21 -4.36 3.48
N ALA A 14 -13.16 -4.26 4.82
CA ALA A 14 -14.35 -4.35 5.66
C ALA A 14 -15.21 -3.07 5.67
N SER A 15 -14.67 -1.97 5.14
CA SER A 15 -15.32 -0.67 5.11
C SER A 15 -16.12 -0.51 3.81
N GLU A 16 -17.44 -0.51 3.91
CA GLU A 16 -18.35 -0.18 2.80
C GLU A 16 -18.28 1.29 2.36
N LEU A 17 -17.48 2.11 3.06
CA LEU A 17 -17.39 3.54 2.77
C LEU A 17 -16.97 3.79 1.33
N GLU A 18 -17.69 4.69 0.66
CA GLU A 18 -17.16 5.40 -0.49
C GLU A 18 -16.41 6.66 -0.02
N PRO A 19 -15.07 6.71 0.06
CA PRO A 19 -14.41 7.99 0.18
C PRO A 19 -14.39 8.64 -1.21
N GLU A 20 -14.61 9.94 -1.28
CA GLU A 20 -14.30 10.72 -2.47
C GLU A 20 -12.85 10.39 -2.89
N LEU A 21 -12.67 10.03 -4.16
CA LEU A 21 -11.36 9.71 -4.76
C LEU A 21 -10.53 10.99 -4.87
N ILE A 22 -9.99 11.46 -3.75
CA ILE A 22 -9.08 12.59 -3.74
C ILE A 22 -7.67 12.03 -3.93
N THR A 23 -7.12 12.21 -5.12
CA THR A 23 -5.69 11.95 -5.35
C THR A 23 -4.88 12.82 -4.40
N VAL A 24 -4.06 12.18 -3.56
CA VAL A 24 -3.19 12.88 -2.62
C VAL A 24 -2.27 13.84 -3.39
N THR A 25 -2.36 15.13 -3.06
CA THR A 25 -1.53 16.16 -3.66
C THR A 25 -0.16 16.24 -2.98
N ARG A 26 0.83 16.79 -3.71
CA ARG A 26 2.17 17.07 -3.16
C ARG A 26 2.10 17.96 -1.91
N GLU A 27 1.19 18.94 -1.88
CA GLU A 27 1.04 19.85 -0.75
C GLU A 27 0.50 19.14 0.50
N GLN A 28 -0.48 18.25 0.35
CA GLN A 28 -0.97 17.42 1.45
C GLN A 28 0.15 16.53 2.03
N LEU A 29 0.99 15.94 1.17
CA LEU A 29 2.17 15.18 1.62
C LEU A 29 3.18 16.05 2.35
N ARG A 30 3.48 17.24 1.82
CA ARG A 30 4.41 18.20 2.45
C ARG A 30 3.91 18.58 3.85
N GLN A 31 2.62 18.86 4.00
CA GLN A 31 2.00 19.14 5.30
C GLN A 31 2.12 17.94 6.25
N ALA A 32 1.75 16.74 5.79
CA ALA A 32 1.85 15.53 6.59
C ALA A 32 3.28 15.25 7.07
N VAL A 33 4.28 15.41 6.19
CA VAL A 33 5.70 15.27 6.52
C VAL A 33 6.15 16.30 7.55
N SER A 34 5.72 17.56 7.41
CA SER A 34 6.18 18.65 8.28
C SER A 34 5.78 18.50 9.75
N VAL A 35 4.70 17.77 10.03
CA VAL A 35 4.18 17.55 11.39
C VAL A 35 4.36 16.11 11.87
N TYR A 36 4.90 15.23 11.03
CA TYR A 36 5.13 13.84 11.39
C TYR A 36 6.38 13.73 12.27
N ASP A 37 6.18 13.24 13.48
CA ASP A 37 7.25 12.91 14.41
C ASP A 37 7.40 11.37 14.46
N PRO A 38 8.52 10.80 13.98
CA PRO A 38 8.75 9.36 13.99
C PRO A 38 8.92 8.77 15.41
N LEU A 39 9.19 9.60 16.41
CA LEU A 39 9.38 9.20 17.81
C LEU A 39 8.11 9.41 18.64
N ALA A 40 7.26 10.38 18.29
CA ALA A 40 5.98 10.58 18.93
C ALA A 40 4.88 9.75 18.24
N LEU A 41 4.48 8.66 18.89
CA LEU A 41 3.35 7.83 18.48
C LEU A 41 2.01 8.56 18.65
N LYS A 42 1.64 9.44 17.72
CA LYS A 42 0.28 9.99 17.63
C LYS A 42 -0.50 9.27 16.54
N ASN A 43 -1.41 8.38 16.93
CA ASN A 43 -2.35 7.74 16.02
C ASN A 43 -3.77 8.32 16.20
N PRO A 44 -4.51 8.59 15.11
CA PRO A 44 -4.06 8.69 13.71
C PRO A 44 -3.42 10.06 13.42
N CYS A 45 -2.39 10.11 12.56
CA CYS A 45 -1.76 11.35 12.09
C CYS A 45 -2.01 11.53 10.59
N LEU A 46 -1.74 12.73 10.06
CA LEU A 46 -1.99 13.06 8.65
C LEU A 46 -1.32 12.05 7.69
N LEU A 47 -0.09 11.61 7.98
CA LEU A 47 0.59 10.63 7.12
C LEU A 47 -0.15 9.29 7.06
N HIS A 48 -0.69 8.82 8.19
CA HIS A 48 -1.48 7.59 8.23
C HIS A 48 -2.76 7.71 7.39
N GLN A 49 -3.44 8.86 7.45
CA GLN A 49 -4.63 9.11 6.64
C GLN A 49 -4.32 9.09 5.14
N LEU A 50 -3.16 9.63 4.72
CA LEU A 50 -2.75 9.58 3.32
C LEU A 50 -2.39 8.16 2.85
N ILE A 51 -1.83 7.33 3.74
CA ILE A 51 -1.59 5.91 3.45
C ILE A 51 -2.90 5.15 3.33
N ASP A 52 -3.87 5.41 4.20
CA ASP A 52 -5.21 4.82 4.14
C ASP A 52 -5.92 5.18 2.82
N GLN A 53 -5.84 6.45 2.40
CA GLN A 53 -6.39 6.91 1.12
C GLN A 53 -5.74 6.20 -0.07
N GLU A 54 -4.42 6.02 -0.06
CA GLU A 54 -3.72 5.26 -1.10
C GLU A 54 -4.14 3.78 -1.11
N MET A 55 -4.37 3.18 0.08
CA MET A 55 -4.85 1.80 0.19
C MET A 55 -6.25 1.65 -0.41
N VAL A 56 -7.16 2.58 -0.12
CA VAL A 56 -8.50 2.62 -0.74
C VAL A 56 -8.39 2.71 -2.26
N LEU A 57 -7.56 3.63 -2.76
CA LEU A 57 -7.33 3.81 -4.20
C LEU A 57 -6.82 2.50 -4.84
N ALA A 58 -5.85 1.85 -4.21
CA ALA A 58 -5.29 0.60 -4.72
C ALA A 58 -6.31 -0.54 -4.72
N CYS A 59 -7.06 -0.73 -3.62
CA CYS A 59 -8.11 -1.76 -3.54
C CYS A 59 -9.17 -1.57 -4.62
N ARG A 60 -9.66 -0.33 -4.81
CA ARG A 60 -10.65 -0.02 -5.85
C ARG A 60 -10.17 -0.30 -7.26
N GLN A 61 -8.92 0.06 -7.58
CA GLN A 61 -8.37 -0.23 -8.91
C GLN A 61 -8.28 -1.74 -9.18
N VAL A 62 -8.02 -2.53 -8.15
CA VAL A 62 -7.95 -4.00 -8.26
C VAL A 62 -9.34 -4.62 -8.34
N GLU A 63 -10.28 -4.15 -7.52
CA GLU A 63 -11.68 -4.60 -7.54
C GLU A 63 -12.39 -4.24 -8.85
N ALA A 64 -12.09 -3.07 -9.44
CA ALA A 64 -12.59 -2.67 -10.76
C ALA A 64 -12.15 -3.61 -11.89
N LEU A 65 -11.11 -4.41 -11.67
CA LEU A 65 -10.66 -5.48 -12.58
C LEU A 65 -11.34 -6.83 -12.26
N GLY A 66 -12.32 -6.87 -11.36
CA GLY A 66 -13.07 -8.07 -11.00
C GLY A 66 -12.31 -9.04 -10.08
N LEU A 67 -11.19 -8.62 -9.49
CA LEU A 67 -10.46 -9.44 -8.52
C LEU A 67 -11.05 -9.26 -7.12
N SER A 68 -11.36 -10.37 -6.45
CA SER A 68 -11.92 -10.35 -5.11
C SER A 68 -10.89 -9.91 -4.06
N LEU A 69 -11.20 -8.86 -3.30
CA LEU A 69 -10.37 -8.38 -2.20
C LEU A 69 -10.30 -9.38 -1.01
N GLU A 70 -11.16 -10.40 -0.99
CA GLU A 70 -11.11 -11.51 -0.02
C GLU A 70 -9.98 -12.51 -0.32
N ALA A 71 -9.49 -12.55 -1.57
CA ALA A 71 -8.47 -13.49 -1.96
C ALA A 71 -7.11 -13.11 -1.34
N ALA A 72 -6.48 -14.03 -0.61
CA ALA A 72 -5.15 -13.82 -0.03
C ALA A 72 -4.07 -13.42 -1.05
N PRO A 73 -4.04 -13.98 -2.29
CA PRO A 73 -3.21 -13.48 -3.39
C PRO A 73 -3.38 -11.98 -3.69
N VAL A 74 -4.63 -11.52 -3.72
CA VAL A 74 -4.98 -10.12 -4.01
C VAL A 74 -4.50 -9.21 -2.88
N LYS A 75 -4.72 -9.61 -1.63
CA LYS A 75 -4.18 -8.88 -0.46
C LYS A 75 -2.66 -8.72 -0.54
N LEU A 76 -1.93 -9.80 -0.83
CA LEU A 76 -0.47 -9.71 -0.97
C LEU A 76 -0.05 -8.83 -2.15
N LEU A 77 -0.76 -8.89 -3.27
CA LEU A 77 -0.51 -8.05 -4.44
C LEU A 77 -0.64 -6.56 -4.09
N VAL A 78 -1.71 -6.16 -3.41
CA VAL A 78 -1.95 -4.78 -3.00
C VAL A 78 -0.91 -4.33 -1.96
N VAL A 79 -0.76 -5.07 -0.86
CA VAL A 79 0.17 -4.71 0.23
C VAL A 79 1.61 -4.61 -0.26
N SER A 80 2.07 -5.56 -1.09
CA SER A 80 3.43 -5.52 -1.64
C SER A 80 3.65 -4.40 -2.65
N SER A 81 2.59 -3.77 -3.17
CA SER A 81 2.72 -2.64 -4.10
C SER A 81 3.20 -1.36 -3.40
N PHE A 82 2.97 -1.22 -2.10
CA PHE A 82 3.51 -0.12 -1.28
C PHE A 82 5.03 -0.15 -1.13
N ASN A 83 5.67 -1.28 -1.43
CA ASN A 83 7.12 -1.35 -1.40
C ASN A 83 7.71 -0.76 -2.69
N PRO A 84 8.80 0.01 -2.63
CA PRO A 84 9.42 0.61 -3.81
C PRO A 84 10.03 -0.41 -4.79
N GLY A 85 10.24 -1.66 -4.37
CA GLY A 85 10.74 -2.74 -5.23
C GLY A 85 9.70 -3.28 -6.23
N ALA A 86 10.11 -4.21 -7.10
CA ALA A 86 9.23 -4.78 -8.14
C ALA A 86 7.99 -5.52 -7.57
N GLY A 87 8.07 -6.01 -6.32
CA GLY A 87 7.05 -6.86 -5.72
C GLY A 87 7.14 -8.29 -6.27
N PHE A 88 6.08 -9.07 -6.05
CA PHE A 88 5.92 -10.42 -6.57
C PHE A 88 5.22 -10.40 -7.93
N ASP A 89 5.63 -11.26 -8.85
CA ASP A 89 4.89 -11.47 -10.09
C ASP A 89 3.59 -12.28 -9.84
N ALA A 90 2.69 -12.27 -10.82
CA ALA A 90 1.39 -12.93 -10.69
C ALA A 90 1.51 -14.45 -10.50
N VAL A 91 2.48 -15.09 -11.17
CA VAL A 91 2.70 -16.53 -11.14
C VAL A 91 3.34 -16.96 -9.82
N GLU A 92 4.24 -16.14 -9.27
CA GLU A 92 4.83 -16.30 -7.95
C GLU A 92 3.74 -16.30 -6.88
N ILE A 93 2.86 -15.28 -6.88
CA ILE A 93 1.78 -15.18 -5.90
C ILE A 93 0.84 -16.38 -6.01
N ASP A 94 0.46 -16.76 -7.22
CA ASP A 94 -0.47 -17.86 -7.47
C ASP A 94 0.05 -19.22 -6.96
N ARG A 95 1.37 -19.44 -7.04
CA ARG A 95 2.03 -20.66 -6.58
C ARG A 95 2.33 -20.69 -5.08
N MET A 96 2.11 -19.60 -4.35
CA MET A 96 2.39 -19.55 -2.92
C MET A 96 1.35 -20.33 -2.11
N SER A 97 1.83 -21.17 -1.21
CA SER A 97 0.97 -21.74 -0.16
C SER A 97 0.41 -20.66 0.76
N HIS A 98 -0.72 -20.95 1.41
CA HIS A 98 -1.34 -20.03 2.37
C HIS A 98 -0.36 -19.53 3.46
N GLU A 99 0.46 -20.44 4.01
CA GLU A 99 1.49 -20.09 5.00
C GLU A 99 2.57 -19.16 4.43
N THR A 100 2.93 -19.36 3.15
CA THR A 100 3.88 -18.48 2.47
C THR A 100 3.28 -17.09 2.28
N LEU A 101 2.03 -16.99 1.82
CA LEU A 101 1.33 -15.73 1.67
C LEU A 101 1.26 -14.95 3.00
N LYS A 102 0.89 -15.63 4.10
CA LYS A 102 0.83 -15.04 5.44
C LYS A 102 2.20 -14.51 5.90
N ARG A 103 3.26 -15.28 5.68
CA ARG A 103 4.63 -14.86 6.00
C ARG A 103 5.04 -13.64 5.17
N GLN A 104 4.73 -13.62 3.88
CA GLN A 104 5.06 -12.48 3.03
C GLN A 104 4.31 -11.22 3.43
N LEU A 105 3.04 -11.31 3.81
CA LEU A 105 2.29 -10.16 4.33
C LEU A 105 2.97 -9.55 5.57
N ALA A 106 3.35 -10.38 6.55
CA ALA A 106 4.07 -9.92 7.73
C ALA A 106 5.43 -9.27 7.37
N THR A 107 6.17 -9.84 6.41
CA THR A 107 7.41 -9.25 5.90
C THR A 107 7.17 -7.88 5.28
N ASN A 108 6.14 -7.74 4.44
CA ASN A 108 5.85 -6.48 3.75
C ASN A 108 5.44 -5.37 4.74
N ASP A 109 4.71 -5.70 5.81
CA ASP A 109 4.42 -4.76 6.90
C ASP A 109 5.69 -4.24 7.56
N VAL A 110 6.63 -5.13 7.90
CA VAL A 110 7.90 -4.75 8.52
C VAL A 110 8.76 -3.91 7.57
N VAL A 111 8.83 -4.29 6.29
CA VAL A 111 9.60 -3.56 5.27
C VAL A 111 9.06 -2.15 5.08
N PHE A 112 7.74 -2.00 4.92
CA PHE A 112 7.12 -0.68 4.76
C PHE A 112 7.32 0.21 5.99
N SER A 113 7.13 -0.37 7.18
CA SER A 113 7.35 0.33 8.44
C SER A 113 8.78 0.82 8.58
N ARG A 114 9.76 -0.03 8.23
CA ARG A 114 11.17 0.34 8.21
C ARG A 114 11.46 1.41 7.18
N PHE A 115 10.84 1.37 6.00
CA PHE A 115 10.97 2.40 4.97
C PHE A 115 10.51 3.77 5.50
N ILE A 116 9.34 3.85 6.15
CA ILE A 116 8.87 5.10 6.77
C ILE A 116 9.83 5.55 7.87
N GLN A 117 10.25 4.66 8.77
CA GLN A 117 11.23 5.02 9.81
C GLN A 117 12.55 5.55 9.22
N GLN A 118 13.13 4.84 8.25
CA GLN A 118 14.38 5.23 7.61
C GLN A 118 14.28 6.54 6.84
N LEU A 119 13.14 6.80 6.20
CA LEU A 119 12.87 8.10 5.57
C LEU A 119 13.09 9.22 6.58
N PHE A 120 12.37 9.19 7.71
CA PHE A 120 12.40 10.29 8.69
C PHE A 120 13.64 10.30 9.59
N LEU A 121 14.34 9.18 9.76
CA LEU A 121 15.60 9.12 10.53
C LEU A 121 16.81 9.64 9.74
N HIS A 122 16.84 9.46 8.41
CA HIS A 122 18.01 9.78 7.59
C HIS A 122 17.82 11.00 6.67
N GLN A 123 16.60 11.51 6.54
CA GLN A 123 16.31 12.69 5.72
C GLN A 123 15.65 13.75 6.60
N THR A 124 16.28 14.92 6.72
CA THR A 124 15.74 16.06 7.47
C THR A 124 15.06 17.09 6.56
N GLN A 125 15.23 16.97 5.24
CA GLN A 125 14.65 17.90 4.27
C GLN A 125 13.23 17.45 3.88
N PRO A 126 12.18 18.23 4.20
CA PRO A 126 10.79 17.86 3.91
C PRO A 126 10.52 17.61 2.42
N ASP A 127 11.19 18.33 1.53
CA ASP A 127 11.03 18.15 0.09
C ASP A 127 11.54 16.80 -0.41
N ILE A 128 12.66 16.30 0.13
CA ILE A 128 13.20 14.98 -0.22
C ILE A 128 12.27 13.88 0.32
N LEU A 129 11.80 14.03 1.56
CA LEU A 129 10.82 13.14 2.17
C LEU A 129 9.54 13.07 1.34
N CYS A 130 8.99 14.24 0.96
CA CYS A 130 7.81 14.35 0.12
C CYS A 130 8.03 13.67 -1.23
N GLN A 131 9.16 13.94 -1.91
CA GLN A 131 9.47 13.35 -3.21
C GLN A 131 9.56 11.82 -3.12
N ARG A 132 10.17 11.28 -2.07
CA ARG A 132 10.25 9.82 -1.87
C ARG A 132 8.90 9.22 -1.49
N LEU A 133 8.08 9.90 -0.71
CA LEU A 133 6.74 9.42 -0.40
C LEU A 133 5.83 9.44 -1.63
N MET A 134 5.99 10.40 -2.55
CA MET A 134 5.26 10.43 -3.81
C MET A 134 5.54 9.24 -4.74
N THR A 135 6.63 8.48 -4.54
CA THR A 135 6.86 7.25 -5.32
C THR A 135 6.03 6.07 -4.83
N VAL A 136 5.42 6.20 -3.66
CA VAL A 136 4.58 5.18 -3.02
C VAL A 136 3.13 5.66 -2.87
N LEU A 137 2.93 6.92 -2.53
CA LEU A 137 1.61 7.56 -2.35
C LEU A 137 1.23 8.37 -3.61
N ALA A 138 0.18 9.20 -3.52
CA ALA A 138 -0.27 10.05 -4.62
C ALA A 138 -0.67 9.28 -5.89
N GLY A 139 -1.26 8.10 -5.72
CA GLY A 139 -1.70 7.20 -6.79
C GLY A 139 -0.60 6.29 -7.35
N ALA A 140 0.64 6.41 -6.88
CA ALA A 140 1.75 5.58 -7.36
C ALA A 140 1.53 4.10 -7.04
N THR A 141 1.13 3.78 -5.80
CA THR A 141 0.80 2.41 -5.41
C THR A 141 -0.46 1.93 -6.11
N ALA A 142 -1.50 2.77 -6.19
CA ALA A 142 -2.73 2.39 -6.87
C ALA A 142 -2.49 2.01 -8.34
N LYS A 143 -1.68 2.81 -9.06
CA LYS A 143 -1.27 2.51 -10.44
C LYS A 143 -0.48 1.21 -10.53
N LYS A 144 0.45 0.98 -9.60
CA LYS A 144 1.25 -0.25 -9.57
C LYS A 144 0.40 -1.48 -9.27
N ALA A 145 -0.51 -1.39 -8.30
CA ALA A 145 -1.44 -2.45 -7.94
C ALA A 145 -2.33 -2.81 -9.13
N ARG A 146 -2.88 -1.81 -9.83
CA ARG A 146 -3.65 -2.01 -11.06
C ARG A 146 -2.88 -2.82 -12.11
N ILE A 147 -1.67 -2.38 -12.48
CA ILE A 147 -0.86 -3.05 -13.51
C ILE A 147 -0.57 -4.51 -13.12
N ARG A 148 -0.31 -4.77 -11.82
CA ARG A 148 -0.07 -6.12 -11.33
C ARG A 148 -1.35 -6.95 -11.31
N ALA A 149 -2.48 -6.35 -10.97
CA ALA A 149 -3.78 -6.99 -10.99
C ALA A 149 -4.23 -7.36 -12.41
N GLU A 150 -4.00 -6.51 -13.41
CA GLU A 150 -4.26 -6.84 -14.82
C GLU A 150 -3.50 -8.12 -15.23
N ARG A 151 -2.25 -8.26 -14.79
CA ARG A 151 -1.44 -9.47 -15.03
C ARG A 151 -1.95 -10.68 -14.28
N LEU A 152 -2.38 -10.51 -13.02
CA LEU A 152 -2.95 -11.59 -12.21
C LEU A 152 -4.28 -12.08 -12.77
N GLN A 153 -5.17 -11.16 -13.16
CA GLN A 153 -6.43 -11.46 -13.82
C GLN A 153 -6.19 -12.25 -15.11
N THR A 154 -5.23 -11.80 -15.93
CA THR A 154 -4.85 -12.50 -17.17
C THR A 154 -4.33 -13.91 -16.86
N ALA A 155 -3.47 -14.07 -15.85
CA ALA A 155 -2.96 -15.39 -15.46
C ALA A 155 -4.09 -16.32 -14.97
N TRP A 156 -5.01 -15.81 -14.16
CA TRP A 156 -6.15 -16.58 -13.66
C TRP A 156 -7.14 -16.97 -14.75
N ALA A 157 -7.39 -16.08 -15.71
CA ALA A 157 -8.26 -16.34 -16.86
C ALA A 157 -7.67 -17.33 -17.87
N ILE A 158 -6.36 -17.57 -17.85
CA ILE A 158 -5.70 -18.60 -18.68
C ILE A 158 -5.69 -19.97 -17.98
N LEU A 159 -5.75 -19.98 -16.64
CA LEU A 159 -5.68 -21.18 -15.82
C LEU A 159 -7.06 -21.79 -15.50
N HIS A 160 -8.15 -21.08 -15.81
CA HIS A 160 -9.56 -21.49 -15.61
C HIS A 160 -10.34 -21.36 -16.91
#